data_AF-A0A819ZMV7-F1
#
_entry.id   AF-A0A819ZMV7-F1
#
_cell.length_a   1.000
_cell.length_b   1.000
_cell.length_c   1.000
_cell.angle_alpha   90.00
_cell.angle_beta   90.00
_cell.angle_gamma   90.00
#
_symmetry.space_group_name_H-M   'P 1'
#
loop_
_entity.id
_entity.type
_entity.pdbx_description
1 polymer ?
#
loop_
_entity_poly.entity_id
_entity_poly.type
_entity_poly.pdbx_seq_one_letter_code
_entity_poly.pdbx_strand_id
1 'polypeptide(L)'
;MLDEANNFHPNIKLVRQIGRSVPFLDVFIQNSKGALKTSVYHKEAAEPYVVPFGSDHPGHIFKNTVDTTITRAVRYSTTLFEFEEEIRQMKLMFLYNADHEYCSDHWNLSESQLKTRIDGQDDQIYSECEKRQQGKMQPETGKQTHHTQV
;
A
#
# COMPACT_ATOMS: atom_id res chain seq x y z
N MET A 1 -16.50 22.40 4.44
CA MET A 1 -15.60 21.60 3.58
C MET A 1 -16.19 20.25 3.16
N LEU A 2 -16.42 19.27 4.05
CA LEU A 2 -17.00 17.97 3.63
C LEU A 2 -18.47 18.10 3.20
N ASP A 3 -19.26 18.88 3.95
CA ASP A 3 -20.68 19.11 3.62
C ASP A 3 -20.86 19.87 2.31
N GLU A 4 -19.96 20.82 2.01
CA GLU A 4 -19.93 21.53 0.73
C GLU A 4 -19.58 20.59 -0.43
N ALA A 5 -18.60 19.70 -0.24
CA ALA A 5 -18.24 18.71 -1.26
C ALA A 5 -19.38 17.71 -1.52
N ASN A 6 -20.14 17.34 -0.47
CA ASN A 6 -21.32 16.48 -0.57
C ASN A 6 -22.52 17.12 -1.28
N ASN A 7 -22.49 18.43 -1.48
CA ASN A 7 -23.50 19.17 -2.22
C ASN A 7 -23.16 19.33 -3.71
N PHE A 8 -21.96 18.93 -4.15
CA PHE A 8 -21.52 19.10 -5.54
C PHE A 8 -22.27 18.18 -6.52
N HIS A 9 -22.54 16.92 -6.15
CA HIS A 9 -23.23 15.97 -7.02
C HIS A 9 -24.27 15.14 -6.23
N PRO A 10 -25.50 14.96 -6.75
CA PRO A 10 -26.58 14.30 -6.00
C PRO A 10 -26.27 12.84 -5.65
N ASN A 11 -25.53 12.13 -6.51
CA ASN A 11 -25.28 10.69 -6.37
C ASN A 11 -23.91 10.34 -5.79
N ILE A 12 -23.03 11.32 -5.54
CA ILE A 12 -21.69 11.06 -4.98
C ILE A 12 -21.68 11.61 -3.56
N LYS A 13 -21.53 10.72 -2.58
CA LYS A 13 -21.43 11.09 -1.16
C LYS A 13 -20.08 10.64 -0.60
N LEU A 14 -19.32 11.61 -0.12
CA LEU A 14 -18.10 11.41 0.63
C LEU A 14 -18.48 11.10 2.07
N VAL A 15 -18.18 9.87 2.49
CA VAL A 15 -18.37 9.42 3.88
C VAL A 15 -17.04 9.55 4.61
N ARG A 16 -17.07 10.21 5.77
CA ARG A 16 -15.90 10.25 6.65
C ARG A 16 -15.91 9.04 7.56
N GLN A 17 -14.85 8.24 7.49
CA GLN A 17 -14.64 7.10 8.37
C GLN A 17 -13.40 7.34 9.24
N ILE A 18 -13.54 7.13 10.54
CA ILE A 18 -12.41 7.06 11.48
C ILE A 18 -12.41 5.66 12.05
N GLY A 19 -11.28 4.98 11.95
CA GLY A 19 -11.13 3.64 12.48
C GLY A 19 -9.67 3.25 12.57
N ARG A 20 -9.43 2.11 13.25
CA ARG A 20 -8.11 1.47 13.23
C ARG A 20 -7.80 0.87 11.87
N SER A 21 -8.82 0.58 11.07
CA SER A 21 -8.72 0.24 9.66
C SER A 21 -9.77 1.00 8.86
N VAL A 22 -9.43 1.34 7.63
CA VAL A 22 -10.29 2.08 6.71
C VAL A 22 -9.94 1.71 5.27
N PRO A 23 -10.93 1.30 4.45
CA PRO A 23 -10.75 1.22 3.02
C PRO A 23 -10.80 2.62 2.40
N PHE A 24 -9.91 2.89 1.46
CA PHE A 24 -9.91 4.12 0.68
C PHE A 24 -9.48 3.81 -0.76
N LEU A 25 -10.42 3.95 -1.69
CA LEU A 25 -10.25 3.52 -3.08
C LEU A 25 -9.79 2.05 -3.13
N ASP A 26 -8.65 1.79 -3.77
CA ASP A 26 -8.05 0.47 -3.94
C ASP A 26 -7.11 0.05 -2.80
N VAL A 27 -7.01 0.85 -1.74
CA VAL A 27 -6.07 0.64 -0.63
C VAL A 27 -6.81 0.40 0.66
N PHE A 28 -6.40 -0.64 1.38
CA PHE A 28 -6.82 -0.88 2.75
C PHE A 28 -5.74 -0.36 3.67
N ILE A 29 -6.10 0.57 4.56
CA ILE A 29 -5.18 1.21 5.49
C ILE A 29 -5.48 0.69 6.89
N GLN A 30 -4.47 0.23 7.61
CA GLN A 30 -4.59 -0.27 8.98
C GLN A 30 -3.49 0.31 9.88
N ASN A 31 -3.88 0.79 11.06
CA ASN A 31 -2.94 1.11 12.12
C ASN A 31 -2.65 -0.15 12.95
N SER A 32 -1.42 -0.65 12.83
CA SER A 32 -0.88 -1.74 13.62
C SER A 32 0.13 -1.22 14.64
N LYS A 33 -0.32 -1.06 15.90
CA LYS A 33 0.52 -0.67 17.05
C LYS A 33 1.27 0.67 16.84
N GLY A 34 0.64 1.64 16.18
CA GLY A 34 1.24 2.95 15.90
C GLY A 34 1.95 3.04 14.55
N ALA A 35 2.12 1.93 13.83
CA ALA A 35 2.60 1.93 12.45
C ALA A 35 1.43 1.82 11.47
N LEU A 36 1.45 2.60 10.40
CA LEU A 36 0.51 2.45 9.30
C LEU A 36 0.97 1.30 8.39
N LYS A 37 0.04 0.39 8.12
CA LYS A 37 0.17 -0.69 7.14
C LYS A 37 -0.86 -0.48 6.06
N THR A 38 -0.48 -0.80 4.84
CA THR A 38 -1.34 -0.76 3.68
C THR A 38 -1.31 -2.09 2.94
N SER A 39 -2.44 -2.44 2.33
CA SER A 39 -2.60 -3.57 1.42
C SER A 39 -3.60 -3.22 0.33
N VAL A 40 -3.75 -4.09 -0.66
CA VAL A 40 -4.84 -3.97 -1.63
C VAL A 40 -6.19 -4.14 -0.91
N TYR A 41 -7.15 -3.29 -1.23
CA TYR A 41 -8.52 -3.44 -0.74
C TYR A 41 -9.34 -4.29 -1.71
N HIS A 42 -9.97 -5.35 -1.19
CA HIS A 42 -10.93 -6.17 -1.90
C HIS A 42 -12.33 -5.90 -1.37
N LYS A 43 -13.23 -5.51 -2.28
CA LYS A 43 -14.64 -5.34 -1.94
C LYS A 43 -15.27 -6.72 -1.78
N GLU A 44 -16.02 -6.95 -0.71
CA GLU A 44 -16.66 -8.25 -0.43
C GLU A 44 -17.61 -8.73 -1.54
N ALA A 45 -18.20 -7.78 -2.29
CA ALA A 45 -19.07 -8.06 -3.42
C ALA A 45 -18.32 -8.24 -4.75
N ALA A 46 -16.98 -8.21 -4.76
CA ALA A 46 -16.21 -8.46 -5.97
C ALA A 46 -16.29 -9.93 -6.37
N GLU A 47 -16.47 -10.18 -7.66
CA GLU A 47 -16.40 -11.54 -8.20
C GLU A 47 -14.96 -12.08 -8.11
N PRO A 48 -14.78 -13.40 -7.94
CA PRO A 48 -13.45 -14.00 -7.83
C PRO A 48 -12.70 -14.03 -9.18
N TYR A 49 -13.26 -13.44 -10.25
CA TYR A 49 -12.67 -13.33 -11.57
C TYR A 49 -12.87 -11.91 -12.15
N VAL A 50 -11.96 -11.48 -13.03
CA VAL A 50 -11.98 -10.10 -13.60
C VAL A 50 -12.46 -10.08 -15.04
N VAL A 51 -12.01 -11.04 -15.86
CA VAL A 51 -12.47 -11.22 -17.25
C VAL A 51 -12.43 -12.73 -17.55
N PRO A 52 -13.55 -13.36 -17.95
CA PRO A 52 -13.50 -14.73 -18.42
C PRO A 52 -12.54 -14.82 -19.62
N PHE A 53 -11.49 -15.65 -19.58
CA PHE A 53 -10.56 -15.81 -20.72
C PHE A 53 -11.23 -16.41 -21.97
N GLY A 54 -12.43 -16.98 -21.83
CA GLY A 54 -13.28 -17.36 -22.95
C GLY A 54 -14.02 -16.20 -23.62
N SER A 55 -13.87 -14.97 -23.11
CA SER A 55 -14.43 -13.78 -23.75
C SER A 55 -13.59 -13.37 -24.96
N ASP A 56 -14.24 -12.86 -26.01
CA ASP A 56 -13.61 -12.38 -27.24
C ASP A 56 -12.96 -10.99 -27.04
N HIS A 57 -11.98 -10.95 -26.13
CA HIS A 57 -11.19 -9.76 -25.86
C HIS A 57 -9.78 -9.90 -26.45
N PRO A 58 -9.17 -8.78 -26.91
CA PRO A 58 -7.79 -8.80 -27.35
C PRO A 58 -6.83 -9.25 -26.24
N GLY A 59 -5.78 -10.01 -26.61
CA GLY A 59 -4.75 -10.49 -25.69
C GLY A 59 -4.14 -9.42 -24.77
N HIS A 60 -4.01 -8.18 -25.25
CA HIS A 60 -3.45 -7.07 -24.46
C HIS A 60 -4.34 -6.66 -23.26
N ILE A 61 -5.66 -6.90 -23.31
CA ILE A 61 -6.56 -6.60 -22.18
C ILE A 61 -6.24 -7.52 -21.00
N PHE A 62 -6.03 -8.80 -21.27
CA PHE A 62 -5.65 -9.77 -20.26
C PHE A 62 -4.28 -9.45 -19.67
N LYS A 63 -3.30 -9.14 -20.52
CA LYS A 63 -1.96 -8.72 -20.07
C LYS A 63 -2.02 -7.48 -19.18
N ASN A 64 -2.73 -6.45 -19.62
CA ASN A 64 -2.87 -5.21 -18.85
C ASN A 64 -3.55 -5.45 -17.50
N THR A 65 -4.48 -6.41 -17.43
CA THR A 65 -5.14 -6.81 -16.17
C THR A 65 -4.13 -7.41 -15.20
N VAL A 66 -3.28 -8.34 -15.67
CA VAL A 66 -2.20 -8.95 -14.88
C VAL A 66 -1.23 -7.86 -14.39
N ASP A 67 -0.68 -7.07 -15.32
CA ASP A 67 0.31 -6.04 -15.03
C ASP A 67 -0.21 -4.98 -14.05
N THR A 68 -1.46 -4.56 -14.21
CA THR A 68 -2.10 -3.60 -13.31
C THR A 68 -2.29 -4.18 -11.92
N THR A 69 -2.71 -5.43 -11.81
CA THR A 69 -2.97 -6.06 -10.50
C THR A 69 -1.67 -6.31 -9.73
N ILE A 70 -0.62 -6.79 -10.43
CA ILE A 70 0.73 -6.91 -9.86
C ILE A 70 1.26 -5.54 -9.42
N THR A 71 1.15 -4.51 -10.28
CA THR A 71 1.61 -3.16 -9.96
C THR A 71 0.90 -2.60 -8.73
N ARG A 72 -0.41 -2.87 -8.59
CA ARG A 72 -1.17 -2.48 -7.40
C ARG A 72 -0.70 -3.20 -6.14
N ALA A 73 -0.48 -4.51 -6.23
CA ALA A 73 0.05 -5.32 -5.13
C ALA A 73 1.40 -4.75 -4.64
N VAL A 74 2.32 -4.49 -5.58
CA VAL A 74 3.61 -3.86 -5.29
C VAL A 74 3.43 -2.48 -4.65
N ARG A 75 2.55 -1.64 -5.19
CA ARG A 75 2.35 -0.26 -4.73
C ARG A 75 1.77 -0.18 -3.32
N TYR A 76 0.76 -1.00 -3.05
CA TYR A 76 -0.08 -0.88 -1.86
C TYR A 76 0.36 -1.76 -0.71
N SER A 77 1.01 -2.89 -0.92
CA SER A 77 1.45 -3.76 0.18
C SER A 77 2.66 -3.15 0.90
N THR A 78 2.54 -2.96 2.21
CA THR A 78 3.64 -2.46 3.06
C THR A 78 4.65 -3.55 3.40
N THR A 79 4.18 -4.79 3.61
CA THR A 79 5.04 -5.93 3.92
C THR A 79 4.97 -7.00 2.85
N LEU A 80 6.00 -7.86 2.83
CA LEU A 80 6.04 -9.02 1.96
C LEU A 80 4.84 -9.95 2.16
N PHE A 81 4.39 -10.12 3.42
CA PHE A 81 3.23 -10.96 3.72
C PHE A 81 1.95 -10.43 3.05
N GLU A 82 1.69 -9.12 3.14
CA GLU A 82 0.51 -8.54 2.49
C GLU A 82 0.62 -8.55 0.96
N PHE A 83 1.83 -8.54 0.41
CA PHE A 83 2.05 -8.80 -1.00
C PHE A 83 1.73 -10.25 -1.34
N GLU A 84 2.38 -11.22 -0.72
CA GLU A 84 2.19 -12.66 -0.97
C GLU A 84 0.74 -13.11 -0.86
N GLU A 85 -0.02 -12.51 0.05
CA GLU A 85 -1.46 -12.78 0.15
C GLU A 85 -2.22 -12.26 -1.08
N GLU A 86 -1.89 -11.07 -1.58
CA GLU A 86 -2.45 -10.54 -2.83
C GLU A 86 -2.13 -11.45 -4.03
N ILE A 87 -0.93 -12.00 -4.04
CA ILE A 87 -0.47 -12.92 -5.07
C ILE A 87 -1.29 -14.19 -5.07
N ARG A 88 -1.52 -14.72 -3.88
CA ARG A 88 -2.34 -15.91 -3.69
C ARG A 88 -3.74 -15.66 -4.23
N GLN A 89 -4.32 -14.49 -3.96
CA GLN A 89 -5.63 -14.10 -4.50
C GLN A 89 -5.62 -14.00 -6.02
N MET A 90 -4.60 -13.37 -6.62
CA MET A 90 -4.46 -13.31 -8.08
C MET A 90 -4.33 -14.70 -8.70
N LYS A 91 -3.53 -15.60 -8.11
CA LYS A 91 -3.40 -16.98 -8.61
C LYS A 91 -4.73 -17.72 -8.60
N LEU A 92 -5.51 -17.56 -7.54
CA LEU A 92 -6.87 -18.12 -7.47
C LEU A 92 -7.76 -17.52 -8.55
N MET A 93 -7.73 -16.20 -8.71
CA MET A 93 -8.48 -15.49 -9.74
C MET A 93 -8.16 -15.99 -11.15
N PHE A 94 -6.89 -16.21 -11.48
CA PHE A 94 -6.50 -16.75 -12.80
C PHE A 94 -6.87 -18.23 -12.96
N LEU A 95 -6.76 -19.03 -11.89
CA LEU A 95 -7.21 -20.42 -11.91
C LEU A 95 -8.71 -20.53 -12.24
N TYR A 96 -9.54 -19.65 -11.67
CA TYR A 96 -10.97 -19.58 -11.98
C TYR A 96 -11.25 -19.19 -13.44
N ASN A 97 -10.31 -18.51 -14.11
CA ASN A 97 -10.45 -18.12 -15.51
C ASN A 97 -9.83 -19.13 -16.50
N ALA A 98 -9.30 -20.27 -16.04
CA ALA A 98 -8.78 -21.38 -16.84
C ALA A 98 -7.50 -21.13 -17.67
N ASP A 99 -6.68 -20.13 -17.33
CA ASP A 99 -5.38 -19.89 -17.99
C ASP A 99 -4.23 -19.81 -16.97
N HIS A 100 -3.52 -20.92 -16.78
CA HIS A 100 -2.41 -21.05 -15.82
C HIS A 100 -1.03 -20.79 -16.47
N GLU A 101 -0.93 -20.80 -17.80
CA GLU A 101 0.37 -20.84 -18.49
C GLU A 101 0.99 -19.45 -18.64
N TYR A 102 0.19 -18.38 -18.77
CA TYR A 102 0.68 -17.02 -18.98
C TYR A 102 1.25 -16.33 -17.72
N CYS A 103 0.82 -16.72 -16.52
CA CYS A 103 1.13 -15.97 -15.29
C CYS A 103 2.49 -16.31 -14.64
N SER A 104 3.14 -17.41 -15.04
CA SER A 104 4.35 -17.90 -14.37
C SER A 104 5.57 -16.99 -14.57
N ASP A 105 5.74 -16.42 -15.76
CA ASP A 105 6.95 -15.66 -16.10
C ASP A 105 6.95 -14.22 -15.55
N HIS A 106 5.78 -13.59 -15.41
CA HIS A 106 5.65 -12.24 -14.83
C HIS A 106 5.78 -12.22 -13.30
N TRP A 107 5.56 -13.38 -12.67
CA TRP A 107 5.63 -13.57 -11.22
C TRP A 107 7.01 -13.19 -10.64
N ASN A 108 8.06 -13.76 -11.21
CA ASN A 108 9.43 -13.68 -10.67
C ASN A 108 10.02 -12.27 -10.75
N LEU A 109 9.62 -11.48 -11.76
CA LEU A 109 10.09 -10.11 -11.92
C LEU A 109 9.53 -9.18 -10.82
N SER A 110 8.25 -9.36 -10.47
CA SER A 110 7.57 -8.53 -9.47
C SER A 110 8.06 -8.74 -8.04
N GLU A 111 8.45 -9.96 -7.68
CA GLU A 111 9.01 -10.28 -6.37
C GLU A 111 10.37 -9.59 -6.14
N SER A 112 11.22 -9.54 -7.18
CA SER A 112 12.50 -8.82 -7.12
C SER A 112 12.32 -7.30 -6.93
N GLN A 113 11.35 -6.71 -7.64
CA GLN A 113 11.05 -5.27 -7.54
C GLN A 113 10.57 -4.87 -6.14
N LEU A 114 9.81 -5.76 -5.47
CA LEU A 114 9.38 -5.52 -4.10
C LEU A 114 10.49 -5.68 -3.09
N LYS A 115 11.34 -6.69 -3.22
CA LYS A 115 12.51 -6.84 -2.35
C LYS A 115 13.38 -5.58 -2.41
N THR A 116 13.71 -5.11 -3.63
CA THR A 116 14.44 -3.85 -3.81
C THR A 116 13.75 -2.64 -3.18
N ARG A 117 12.41 -2.58 -3.22
CA ARG A 117 11.67 -1.48 -2.59
C ARG A 117 11.60 -1.58 -1.07
N ILE A 118 11.38 -2.76 -0.50
CA ILE A 118 11.36 -2.98 0.94
C ILE A 118 12.75 -2.67 1.50
N ASP A 119 13.80 -3.23 0.89
CA ASP A 119 15.19 -2.98 1.26
C ASP A 119 15.53 -1.47 1.15
N GLY A 120 15.10 -0.81 0.07
CA GLY A 120 15.30 0.63 -0.12
C GLY A 120 14.46 1.53 0.79
N GLN A 121 13.26 1.10 1.22
CA GLN A 121 12.43 1.84 2.16
C GLN A 121 12.94 1.71 3.60
N ASP A 122 13.44 0.53 3.98
CA ASP A 122 14.09 0.32 5.27
C ASP A 122 15.32 1.22 5.40
N ASP A 123 16.20 1.25 4.40
CA ASP A 123 17.38 2.14 4.38
C ASP A 123 17.01 3.63 4.54
N GLN A 124 15.92 4.06 3.90
CA GLN A 124 15.45 5.44 3.98
C GLN A 124 14.89 5.77 5.37
N ILE A 125 14.10 4.85 5.96
CA ILE A 125 13.54 4.98 7.31
C ILE A 125 14.65 4.97 8.37
N TYR A 126 15.64 4.09 8.26
CA TYR A 126 16.80 4.08 9.16
C TYR A 126 17.60 5.39 9.07
N SER A 127 17.85 5.89 7.86
CA SER A 127 18.55 7.18 7.66
C SER A 127 17.79 8.38 8.25
N GLU A 128 16.45 8.38 8.17
CA GLU A 128 15.61 9.42 8.77
C GLU A 128 15.55 9.32 10.30
N CYS A 129 15.56 8.09 10.84
CA CYS A 129 15.64 7.86 12.27
C CYS A 129 16.99 8.31 12.85
N GLU A 130 18.10 8.03 12.16
CA GLU A 130 19.44 8.50 12.56
C GLU A 130 19.55 10.03 12.54
N LYS A 131 19.01 10.69 11.50
CA LYS A 131 18.97 12.16 11.43
C LYS A 131 18.16 12.78 12.59
N ARG A 132 17.07 12.12 13.00
CA ARG A 132 16.26 12.56 14.16
C ARG A 132 16.96 12.32 15.50
N GLN A 133 17.84 11.32 15.60
CA GLN A 133 18.65 11.08 16.81
C GLN A 133 19.84 12.03 16.90
N GLN A 134 20.50 12.33 15.78
CA GLN A 134 21.60 13.30 15.72
C GLN A 134 21.13 14.75 15.97
N GLY A 135 19.91 15.10 15.54
CA GLY A 135 19.29 16.39 15.85
C GLY A 135 18.88 16.59 17.32
N LYS A 136 18.88 15.53 18.14
CA LYS A 136 18.57 15.59 19.58
C LYS A 136 19.81 15.60 20.48
N MET A 137 21.02 15.51 19.92
CA MET A 137 22.30 15.58 20.65
C MET A 137 23.03 16.91 20.43
N GLN A 138 22.35 18.05 20.60
CA GLN A 138 23.04 19.29 20.94
C GLN A 138 22.89 19.52 22.46
N PRO A 139 23.98 19.47 23.24
CA PRO A 139 23.92 19.85 24.65
C PRO A 139 23.68 21.35 24.74
N GLU A 140 22.64 21.77 25.47
CA GLU A 140 22.48 23.17 25.87
C GLU A 140 23.66 23.55 26.76
N THR A 141 24.66 24.20 26.16
CA THR A 141 25.81 24.76 26.85
C THR A 141 25.38 26.00 27.63
N GLY A 142 25.36 25.86 28.96
CA GLY A 142 25.82 26.86 29.92
C GLY A 142 25.05 28.17 30.03
N LYS A 143 24.14 28.26 31.02
CA LYS A 143 23.89 29.52 31.73
C LYS A 143 24.54 29.44 33.11
N GLN A 144 25.69 30.10 33.25
CA GLN A 144 26.29 30.43 34.54
C GLN A 144 25.39 31.43 35.27
N THR A 145 24.77 31.02 36.37
CA THR A 145 24.16 31.93 37.34
C THR A 145 25.25 32.43 38.29
N HIS A 146 25.62 33.70 38.15
CA HIS A 146 26.44 34.40 39.14
C HIS A 146 25.65 34.56 40.44
N HIS A 147 26.19 33.98 41.52
CA HIS A 147 25.86 34.35 42.89
C HIS A 147 26.51 35.72 43.19
N THR A 148 25.70 36.73 43.49
CA THR A 148 26.17 37.94 44.16
C THR A 148 25.49 38.02 45.52
N GLN A 149 26.27 37.87 46.57
CA GLN A 149 25.93 38.25 47.94
C GLN A 149 25.98 39.78 48.03
N VAL A 150 24.93 40.40 48.58
CA VAL A 150 24.95 41.40 49.67
C VAL A 150 23.61 41.33 50.38
#